data_AF-M3X3E6-F1
#
_entry.id   AF-M3X3E6-F1
#
_cell.length_a   1.000
_cell.length_b   1.000
_cell.length_c   1.000
_cell.angle_alpha   90.00
_cell.angle_beta   90.00
_cell.angle_gamma   90.00
#
_symmetry.space_group_name_H-M   'P 1'
#
loop_
_entity.id
_entity.type
_entity.pdbx_description
1 polymer ?
#
loop_
_entity_poly.entity_id
_entity_poly.type
_entity_poly.pdbx_seq_one_letter_code
_entity_poly.pdbx_strand_id
1 'polypeptide(L)'
;MHLLYAFLALLSLTSGFHPNCPGRCSCDSVHSVQCYRLTEVPSGLPSTTKKLYISHSKIQHLQLSSFTRMLALEDFILLASGTESVENDTFKTLSTLKTLELWKNKLRRVPRVLPASLEVLKLNENSINVLHGSDFEGLKKLKILELKNNLISSLSPSTLSSLISLQSLMLDGNMIESVAGPLVLPHLKSMSLENNKLHLIPASFFASLQALQFLSVSGNLLTKIPINLPKSLLSLKMERNQLKVVRFRDMRHLENLSHLYLSENSLSSIDGAQILANLTTLELSQNQVQTLPLKLPARLQKLDISNNLIQRVTAQDFQDLRDLKHLFLDNNIVSLFEAGALQMCSQLSNLALEQNLLLSIPLRLPGTLARLDLKGNAIQDITERDLKDLKQLQVLNLRNNKISALDLKALEGLPRLRHLYLDGNPWNCTCSLIRAREILKAKGTDVKGGQCAAPAERQGESWMSSKKIMRQCEHQLHLTEKNKETKKKSKPEEHSSIRINMDDDYYDYEID
;
A
#
# COMPACT_ATOMS: atom_id res chain seq x y z
N MET A 1 -30.44 28.77 40.06
CA MET A 1 -29.52 28.48 38.93
C MET A 1 -29.38 26.97 38.62
N HIS A 2 -30.36 26.13 38.98
CA HIS A 2 -30.34 24.67 38.73
C HIS A 2 -31.51 24.16 37.87
N LEU A 3 -32.19 25.04 37.12
CA LEU A 3 -33.36 24.68 36.32
C LEU A 3 -33.17 24.84 34.80
N LEU A 4 -31.98 25.26 34.33
CA LEU A 4 -31.70 25.40 32.89
C LEU A 4 -30.92 24.22 32.28
N TYR A 5 -30.29 23.36 33.09
CA TYR A 5 -29.53 22.21 32.61
C TYR A 5 -30.38 20.93 32.40
N ALA A 6 -31.59 20.87 32.98
CA ALA A 6 -32.50 19.75 32.73
C ALA A 6 -33.22 19.83 31.37
N PHE A 7 -33.25 21.00 30.72
CA PHE A 7 -33.97 21.19 29.45
C PHE A 7 -33.09 20.94 28.21
N LEU A 8 -31.76 21.03 28.35
CA LEU A 8 -30.80 20.76 27.26
C LEU A 8 -30.32 19.31 27.20
N ALA A 9 -30.56 18.51 28.24
CA ALA A 9 -30.35 17.05 28.22
C ALA A 9 -31.56 16.27 27.67
N LEU A 10 -32.70 16.93 27.45
CA LEU A 10 -33.93 16.33 26.88
C LEU A 10 -34.10 16.63 25.38
N LEU A 11 -33.27 17.50 24.80
CA LEU A 11 -33.33 17.87 23.37
C LEU A 11 -32.34 17.11 22.47
N SER A 12 -31.61 16.13 23.01
CA SER A 12 -30.76 15.20 22.23
C SER A 12 -31.33 13.78 22.13
N LEU A 13 -32.59 13.56 22.57
CA LEU A 13 -33.28 12.27 22.53
C LEU A 13 -34.59 12.27 21.72
N THR A 14 -34.89 13.36 21.01
CA THR A 14 -36.09 13.45 20.16
C THR A 14 -35.73 13.75 18.70
N SER A 15 -34.93 12.87 18.09
CA SER A 15 -34.87 12.74 16.63
C SER A 15 -35.39 11.37 16.23
N GLY A 16 -36.67 11.33 15.81
CA GLY A 16 -37.15 10.28 14.91
C GLY A 16 -37.82 9.04 15.50
N PHE A 17 -38.63 9.14 16.56
CA PHE A 17 -39.57 8.05 16.87
C PHE A 17 -40.72 8.04 15.85
N HIS A 18 -40.52 7.37 14.71
CA HIS A 18 -41.60 7.03 13.81
C HIS A 18 -42.46 5.93 14.48
N PRO A 19 -43.80 6.07 14.56
CA PRO A 19 -44.67 5.21 15.40
C PRO A 19 -44.67 3.71 15.04
N ASN A 20 -44.08 3.34 13.90
CA ASN A 20 -44.05 1.98 13.38
C ASN A 20 -42.63 1.38 13.30
N CYS A 21 -41.61 2.02 13.90
CA CYS A 21 -40.25 1.47 13.88
C CYS A 21 -40.09 0.38 14.97
N PRO A 22 -39.58 -0.82 14.65
CA PRO A 22 -39.34 -1.85 15.66
C PRO A 22 -38.34 -1.38 16.74
N GLY A 23 -38.55 -1.76 18.00
CA GLY A 23 -37.79 -1.20 19.14
C GLY A 23 -36.26 -1.48 19.16
N ARG A 24 -35.77 -2.42 18.35
CA ARG A 24 -34.32 -2.71 18.15
C ARG A 24 -33.79 -2.15 16.83
N CYS A 25 -34.56 -1.26 16.21
CA CYS A 25 -34.24 -0.63 14.94
C CYS A 25 -34.32 0.89 15.06
N SER A 26 -33.58 1.56 14.19
CA SER A 26 -33.63 2.99 13.93
C SER A 26 -34.14 3.18 12.50
N CYS A 27 -35.22 3.93 12.34
CA CYS A 27 -35.85 4.19 11.05
C CYS A 27 -35.71 5.67 10.70
N ASP A 28 -35.01 5.97 9.62
CA ASP A 28 -34.92 7.33 9.06
C ASP A 28 -35.99 7.49 7.99
N SER A 29 -36.89 8.48 8.18
CA SER A 29 -37.90 8.94 7.21
C SER A 29 -38.57 7.82 6.37
N VAL A 30 -38.69 6.63 6.98
CA VAL A 30 -39.24 5.33 6.51
C VAL A 30 -38.48 4.60 5.38
N HIS A 31 -37.52 5.22 4.70
CA HIS A 31 -36.85 4.60 3.55
C HIS A 31 -35.60 3.80 3.93
N SER A 32 -34.99 4.10 5.07
CA SER A 32 -33.79 3.41 5.57
C SER A 32 -34.02 2.92 6.99
N VAL A 33 -33.76 1.64 7.23
CA VAL A 33 -33.93 1.00 8.53
C VAL A 33 -32.64 0.30 8.91
N GLN A 34 -32.15 0.58 10.12
CA GLN A 34 -30.97 -0.04 10.70
C GLN A 34 -31.35 -0.80 11.97
N CYS A 35 -31.01 -2.08 12.06
CA CYS A 35 -31.32 -2.90 13.22
C CYS A 35 -30.08 -3.60 13.77
N TYR A 36 -30.07 -3.79 15.09
CA TYR A 36 -28.95 -4.40 15.81
C TYR A 36 -29.45 -5.36 16.88
N ARG A 37 -28.65 -6.38 17.20
CA ARG A 37 -28.91 -7.34 18.30
C ARG A 37 -30.26 -8.05 18.18
N LEU A 38 -30.66 -8.39 16.95
CA LEU A 38 -31.88 -9.12 16.64
C LEU A 38 -31.67 -10.64 16.74
N THR A 39 -32.74 -11.41 16.93
CA THR A 39 -32.76 -12.88 16.77
C THR A 39 -33.51 -13.31 15.51
N GLU A 40 -34.35 -12.44 14.96
CA GLU A 40 -35.12 -12.62 13.73
C GLU A 40 -35.31 -11.27 13.02
N VAL A 41 -35.69 -11.31 11.74
CA VAL A 41 -36.05 -10.08 10.99
C VAL A 41 -37.41 -9.59 11.50
N PRO A 42 -37.55 -8.33 11.96
CA PRO A 42 -38.79 -7.86 12.58
C PRO A 42 -39.96 -7.81 11.58
N SER A 43 -41.11 -8.37 11.97
CA SER A 43 -42.34 -8.36 11.15
C SER A 43 -43.01 -6.98 11.03
N GLY A 44 -42.64 -6.04 11.91
CA GLY A 44 -43.16 -4.66 11.95
C GLY A 44 -42.39 -3.67 11.07
N LEU A 45 -41.50 -4.12 10.19
CA LEU A 45 -40.79 -3.22 9.28
C LEU A 45 -41.77 -2.54 8.29
N PRO A 46 -41.63 -1.22 8.04
CA PRO A 46 -42.48 -0.52 7.06
C PRO A 46 -42.35 -1.10 5.65
N SER A 47 -43.48 -1.26 4.94
CA SER A 47 -43.46 -1.79 3.56
C SER A 47 -42.82 -0.84 2.53
N THR A 48 -42.64 0.44 2.89
CA THR A 48 -41.95 1.45 2.08
C THR A 48 -40.43 1.47 2.28
N THR A 49 -39.89 0.61 3.16
CA THR A 49 -38.45 0.52 3.38
C THR A 49 -37.72 0.11 2.11
N LYS A 50 -36.76 0.95 1.70
CA LYS A 50 -35.89 0.74 0.54
C LYS A 50 -34.53 0.18 0.92
N LYS A 51 -34.03 0.50 2.10
CA LYS A 51 -32.73 0.05 2.60
C LYS A 51 -32.90 -0.59 3.96
N LEU A 52 -32.50 -1.85 4.07
CA LEU A 52 -32.52 -2.57 5.33
C LEU A 52 -31.09 -3.00 5.67
N TYR A 53 -30.58 -2.47 6.78
CA TYR A 53 -29.28 -2.82 7.33
C TYR A 53 -29.49 -3.54 8.65
N ILE A 54 -28.99 -4.76 8.75
CA ILE A 54 -28.99 -5.54 9.98
C ILE A 54 -27.56 -5.95 10.27
N SER A 55 -27.07 -5.65 11.47
CA SER A 55 -25.74 -6.07 11.88
C SER A 55 -25.69 -6.60 13.31
N HIS A 56 -24.62 -7.34 13.62
CA HIS A 56 -24.31 -7.80 14.98
C HIS A 56 -25.54 -8.45 15.66
N SER A 57 -26.23 -9.29 14.89
CA SER A 57 -27.47 -9.98 15.28
C SER A 57 -27.21 -11.49 15.36
N LYS A 58 -28.23 -12.28 15.71
CA LYS A 58 -28.19 -13.73 15.86
C LYS A 58 -29.30 -14.38 15.03
N ILE A 59 -29.42 -13.96 13.77
CA ILE A 59 -30.43 -14.45 12.84
C ILE A 59 -29.84 -15.69 12.15
N GLN A 60 -30.14 -16.88 12.65
CA GLN A 60 -29.57 -18.13 12.11
C GLN A 60 -30.19 -18.51 10.76
N HIS A 61 -31.46 -18.19 10.55
CA HIS A 61 -32.21 -18.57 9.36
C HIS A 61 -32.98 -17.35 8.81
N LEU A 62 -32.81 -17.07 7.52
CA LEU A 62 -33.68 -16.13 6.81
C LEU A 62 -34.86 -16.88 6.24
N GLN A 63 -36.06 -16.39 6.56
CA GLN A 63 -37.32 -16.99 6.14
C GLN A 63 -37.99 -16.12 5.08
N LEU A 64 -38.73 -16.76 4.17
CA LEU A 64 -39.49 -16.08 3.12
C LEU A 64 -40.52 -15.11 3.72
N SER A 65 -41.19 -15.52 4.79
CA SER A 65 -42.22 -14.76 5.49
C SER A 65 -41.74 -13.36 5.90
N SER A 66 -40.47 -13.22 6.28
CA SER A 66 -39.85 -11.96 6.68
C SER A 66 -39.83 -10.90 5.57
N PHE A 67 -39.78 -11.30 4.30
CA PHE A 67 -39.58 -10.38 3.17
C PHE A 67 -40.83 -10.16 2.31
N THR A 68 -41.90 -10.94 2.52
CA THR A 68 -43.14 -10.91 1.73
C THR A 68 -43.75 -9.51 1.52
N ARG A 69 -43.61 -8.61 2.50
CA ARG A 69 -44.18 -7.25 2.47
C ARG A 69 -43.19 -6.15 2.07
N MET A 70 -41.92 -6.47 1.85
CA MET A 70 -40.84 -5.51 1.55
C MET A 70 -40.60 -5.34 0.05
N LEU A 71 -41.66 -5.13 -0.74
CA LEU A 71 -41.59 -5.08 -2.20
C LEU A 71 -40.88 -3.82 -2.75
N ALA A 72 -40.64 -2.82 -1.90
CA ALA A 72 -39.90 -1.60 -2.24
C ALA A 72 -38.38 -1.71 -1.95
N LEU A 73 -37.92 -2.85 -1.42
CA LEU A 73 -36.54 -3.01 -0.96
C LEU A 73 -35.57 -2.97 -2.14
N GLU A 74 -34.62 -2.04 -2.10
CA GLU A 74 -33.57 -1.85 -3.10
C GLU A 74 -32.22 -2.37 -2.58
N ASP A 75 -31.93 -2.17 -1.29
CA ASP A 75 -30.69 -2.60 -0.64
C ASP A 75 -30.98 -3.43 0.62
N PHE A 76 -30.45 -4.66 0.66
CA PHE A 76 -30.48 -5.50 1.87
C PHE A 76 -29.06 -5.89 2.28
N ILE A 77 -28.66 -5.48 3.48
CA ILE A 77 -27.35 -5.74 4.06
C ILE A 77 -27.53 -6.46 5.39
N LEU A 78 -27.00 -7.68 5.48
CA LEU A 78 -27.00 -8.51 6.67
C LEU A 78 -25.56 -8.88 7.03
N LEU A 79 -24.98 -8.13 7.96
CA LEU A 79 -23.59 -8.28 8.37
C LEU A 79 -23.47 -9.02 9.70
N ALA A 80 -22.51 -9.94 9.83
CA ALA A 80 -22.09 -10.49 11.13
C ALA A 80 -23.28 -10.99 11.98
N SER A 81 -24.21 -11.71 11.35
CA SER A 81 -25.48 -12.12 11.99
C SER A 81 -25.58 -13.61 12.27
N GLY A 82 -24.54 -14.38 11.91
CA GLY A 82 -24.47 -15.82 12.16
C GLY A 82 -25.42 -16.65 11.29
N THR A 83 -25.89 -16.11 10.16
CA THR A 83 -26.86 -16.76 9.28
C THR A 83 -26.28 -18.03 8.66
N GLU A 84 -26.93 -19.17 8.88
CA GLU A 84 -26.48 -20.49 8.41
C GLU A 84 -27.23 -20.93 7.14
N SER A 85 -28.49 -20.49 6.98
CA SER A 85 -29.28 -20.81 5.80
C SER A 85 -30.28 -19.71 5.42
N VAL A 86 -30.65 -19.72 4.15
CA VAL A 86 -31.73 -18.91 3.58
C VAL A 86 -32.77 -19.87 3.01
N GLU A 87 -34.02 -19.71 3.42
CA GLU A 87 -35.15 -20.48 2.89
C GLU A 87 -35.27 -20.28 1.37
N ASN A 88 -35.71 -21.30 0.64
CA ASN A 88 -35.87 -21.19 -0.81
C ASN A 88 -36.84 -20.05 -1.17
N ASP A 89 -36.59 -19.40 -2.31
CA ASP A 89 -37.41 -18.32 -2.83
C ASP A 89 -37.50 -17.05 -1.94
N THR A 90 -36.77 -16.97 -0.81
CA THR A 90 -36.83 -15.83 0.14
C THR A 90 -36.75 -14.46 -0.54
N PHE A 91 -35.90 -14.32 -1.55
CA PHE A 91 -35.67 -13.05 -2.25
C PHE A 91 -36.38 -12.96 -3.61
N LYS A 92 -37.10 -14.00 -4.03
CA LYS A 92 -37.64 -14.16 -5.39
C LYS A 92 -38.60 -13.03 -5.79
N THR A 93 -39.42 -12.57 -4.84
CA THR A 93 -40.44 -11.53 -5.07
C THR A 93 -39.90 -10.11 -4.97
N LEU A 94 -38.64 -9.93 -4.56
CA LEU A 94 -38.02 -8.62 -4.36
C LEU A 94 -37.50 -8.04 -5.69
N SER A 95 -38.41 -7.74 -6.62
CA SER A 95 -38.08 -7.31 -7.98
C SER A 95 -37.38 -5.94 -8.07
N THR A 96 -37.34 -5.17 -6.98
CA THR A 96 -36.63 -3.89 -6.88
C THR A 96 -35.23 -4.03 -6.29
N LEU A 97 -34.87 -5.21 -5.75
CA LEU A 97 -33.64 -5.43 -5.03
C LEU A 97 -32.45 -5.35 -5.99
N LYS A 98 -31.58 -4.37 -5.75
CA LYS A 98 -30.35 -4.10 -6.52
C LYS A 98 -29.11 -4.60 -5.78
N THR A 99 -29.10 -4.47 -4.46
CA THR A 99 -27.94 -4.81 -3.63
C THR A 99 -28.33 -5.85 -2.60
N LEU A 100 -27.61 -6.98 -2.59
CA LEU A 100 -27.70 -8.01 -1.56
C LEU A 100 -26.32 -8.29 -0.98
N GLU A 101 -26.13 -7.95 0.28
CA GLU A 101 -24.89 -8.22 1.02
C GLU A 101 -25.16 -9.12 2.22
N LEU A 102 -24.60 -10.33 2.22
CA LEU A 102 -24.70 -11.29 3.33
C LEU A 102 -23.32 -11.60 3.91
N TRP A 103 -22.48 -10.57 4.08
CA TRP A 103 -21.09 -10.70 4.52
C TRP A 103 -20.99 -11.17 5.99
N LYS A 104 -20.01 -12.03 6.28
CA LYS A 104 -19.60 -12.45 7.62
C LYS A 104 -20.70 -13.26 8.31
N ASN A 105 -21.27 -14.19 7.54
CA ASN A 105 -22.25 -15.15 8.02
C ASN A 105 -21.65 -16.57 7.94
N LYS A 106 -22.49 -17.60 7.93
CA LYS A 106 -22.07 -19.01 7.92
C LYS A 106 -22.73 -19.77 6.76
N LEU A 107 -23.06 -19.07 5.68
CA LEU A 107 -23.74 -19.66 4.54
C LEU A 107 -22.84 -20.70 3.88
N ARG A 108 -23.37 -21.90 3.64
CA ARG A 108 -22.65 -23.01 2.98
C ARG A 108 -22.85 -23.05 1.47
N ARG A 109 -23.79 -22.26 0.95
CA ARG A 109 -24.17 -22.20 -0.46
C ARG A 109 -24.71 -20.82 -0.79
N VAL A 110 -24.69 -20.46 -2.08
CA VAL A 110 -25.37 -19.25 -2.56
C VAL A 110 -26.89 -19.40 -2.33
N PRO A 111 -27.60 -18.33 -1.88
CA PRO A 111 -29.06 -18.37 -1.77
C PRO A 111 -29.71 -18.70 -3.11
N ARG A 112 -30.70 -19.60 -3.11
CA ARG A 112 -31.36 -20.03 -4.34
C ARG A 112 -32.36 -18.99 -4.84
N VAL A 113 -32.49 -18.87 -6.16
CA VAL A 113 -33.50 -18.04 -6.85
C VAL A 113 -33.40 -16.57 -6.45
N LEU A 114 -32.25 -15.97 -6.79
CA LEU A 114 -32.00 -14.55 -6.59
C LEU A 114 -32.76 -13.69 -7.63
N PRO A 115 -33.20 -12.47 -7.27
CA PRO A 115 -33.98 -11.63 -8.18
C PRO A 115 -33.13 -11.07 -9.31
N ALA A 116 -33.67 -11.09 -10.54
CA ALA A 116 -32.97 -10.64 -11.76
C ALA A 116 -32.66 -9.12 -11.80
N SER A 117 -33.19 -8.35 -10.83
CA SER A 117 -32.89 -6.93 -10.64
C SER A 117 -31.52 -6.67 -10.00
N LEU A 118 -30.88 -7.69 -9.42
CA LEU A 118 -29.61 -7.53 -8.70
C LEU A 118 -28.50 -6.98 -9.60
N GLU A 119 -27.80 -5.97 -9.07
CA GLU A 119 -26.61 -5.36 -9.63
C GLU A 119 -25.36 -5.68 -8.79
N VAL A 120 -25.53 -5.89 -7.48
CA VAL A 120 -24.44 -6.16 -6.52
C VAL A 120 -24.81 -7.34 -5.64
N LEU A 121 -23.97 -8.36 -5.62
CA LEU A 121 -24.07 -9.51 -4.74
C LEU A 121 -22.75 -9.73 -4.00
N LYS A 122 -22.78 -9.58 -2.67
CA LYS A 122 -21.61 -9.82 -1.81
C LYS A 122 -21.90 -10.91 -0.79
N LEU A 123 -21.12 -11.97 -0.86
CA LEU A 123 -21.22 -13.16 -0.01
C LEU A 123 -19.88 -13.46 0.68
N ASN A 124 -19.07 -12.43 0.90
CA ASN A 124 -17.76 -12.52 1.53
C ASN A 124 -17.82 -13.17 2.93
N GLU A 125 -16.71 -13.75 3.39
CA GLU A 125 -16.56 -14.38 4.71
C GLU A 125 -17.77 -15.25 5.09
N ASN A 126 -18.03 -16.25 4.26
CA ASN A 126 -19.01 -17.30 4.52
C ASN A 126 -18.30 -18.66 4.48
N SER A 127 -19.04 -19.75 4.28
CA SER A 127 -18.50 -21.10 4.16
C SER A 127 -18.97 -21.76 2.86
N ILE A 128 -19.14 -20.98 1.79
CA ILE A 128 -19.59 -21.47 0.48
C ILE A 128 -18.46 -22.29 -0.13
N ASN A 129 -18.71 -23.56 -0.42
CA ASN A 129 -17.68 -24.48 -0.92
C ASN A 129 -17.86 -24.88 -2.39
N VAL A 130 -19.07 -24.77 -2.92
CA VAL A 130 -19.40 -25.15 -4.30
C VAL A 130 -20.28 -24.07 -4.92
N LEU A 131 -20.03 -23.78 -6.19
CA LEU A 131 -20.86 -22.92 -7.02
C LEU A 131 -21.49 -23.75 -8.15
N HIS A 132 -22.79 -23.57 -8.36
CA HIS A 132 -23.55 -24.21 -9.42
C HIS A 132 -24.00 -23.20 -10.47
N GLY A 133 -24.20 -23.63 -11.72
CA GLY A 133 -24.74 -22.76 -12.78
C GLY A 133 -26.10 -22.14 -12.46
N SER A 134 -26.93 -22.85 -11.69
CA SER A 134 -28.23 -22.37 -11.23
C SER A 134 -28.15 -21.25 -10.20
N ASP A 135 -27.02 -21.08 -9.51
CA ASP A 135 -26.90 -20.10 -8.41
C ASP A 135 -27.01 -18.66 -8.90
N PHE A 136 -26.60 -18.43 -10.16
CA PHE A 136 -26.55 -17.11 -10.79
C PHE A 136 -27.45 -17.00 -12.02
N GLU A 137 -28.36 -17.96 -12.20
CA GLU A 137 -29.24 -18.00 -13.36
C GLU A 137 -30.11 -16.72 -13.46
N GLY A 138 -30.18 -16.15 -14.66
CA GLY A 138 -31.00 -14.96 -14.92
C GLY A 138 -30.45 -13.62 -14.40
N LEU A 139 -29.33 -13.59 -13.67
CA LEU A 139 -28.73 -12.37 -13.09
C LEU A 139 -27.98 -11.50 -14.13
N LYS A 140 -28.65 -11.19 -15.24
CA LYS A 140 -28.07 -10.47 -16.39
C LYS A 140 -27.69 -9.03 -16.09
N LYS A 141 -28.21 -8.44 -15.01
CA LYS A 141 -27.91 -7.07 -14.56
C LYS A 141 -26.76 -7.00 -13.54
N LEU A 142 -26.28 -8.15 -13.06
CA LEU A 142 -25.26 -8.20 -12.02
C LEU A 142 -23.95 -7.61 -12.55
N LYS A 143 -23.43 -6.61 -11.85
CA LYS A 143 -22.18 -5.89 -12.16
C LYS A 143 -21.05 -6.29 -11.22
N ILE A 144 -21.36 -6.57 -9.95
CA ILE A 144 -20.38 -6.89 -8.92
C ILE A 144 -20.76 -8.21 -8.25
N LEU A 145 -19.82 -9.16 -8.27
CA LEU A 145 -19.92 -10.41 -7.53
C LEU A 145 -18.69 -10.57 -6.64
N GLU A 146 -18.90 -10.60 -5.34
CA GLU A 146 -17.84 -10.84 -4.35
C GLU A 146 -18.12 -12.10 -3.52
N LEU A 147 -17.15 -13.01 -3.55
CA LEU A 147 -17.16 -14.31 -2.89
C LEU A 147 -15.87 -14.52 -2.08
N LYS A 148 -15.26 -13.44 -1.59
CA LYS A 148 -13.98 -13.48 -0.88
C LYS A 148 -14.06 -14.30 0.40
N ASN A 149 -12.98 -14.94 0.82
CA ASN A 149 -12.87 -15.68 2.08
C ASN A 149 -13.99 -16.71 2.24
N ASN A 150 -14.13 -17.58 1.25
CA ASN A 150 -15.04 -18.74 1.26
C ASN A 150 -14.20 -20.02 1.10
N LEU A 151 -14.85 -21.14 0.78
CA LEU A 151 -14.23 -22.47 0.67
C LEU A 151 -14.31 -23.03 -0.76
N ILE A 152 -14.43 -22.16 -1.77
CA ILE A 152 -14.66 -22.58 -3.17
C ILE A 152 -13.40 -23.27 -3.69
N SER A 153 -13.54 -24.49 -4.22
CA SER A 153 -12.40 -25.31 -4.67
C SER A 153 -12.13 -25.27 -6.18
N SER A 154 -13.09 -24.84 -6.99
CA SER A 154 -12.97 -24.82 -8.45
C SER A 154 -13.89 -23.78 -9.07
N LEU A 155 -13.48 -23.24 -10.22
CA LEU A 155 -14.31 -22.35 -11.03
C LEU A 155 -14.55 -22.92 -12.43
N SER A 156 -15.81 -23.22 -12.74
CA SER A 156 -16.23 -23.64 -14.07
C SER A 156 -16.89 -22.50 -14.88
N PRO A 157 -16.64 -22.41 -16.20
CA PRO A 157 -17.27 -21.40 -17.07
C PRO A 157 -18.80 -21.40 -17.03
N SER A 158 -19.42 -22.57 -16.93
CA SER A 158 -20.87 -22.73 -16.89
C SER A 158 -21.50 -22.00 -15.69
N THR A 159 -20.76 -21.88 -14.57
CA THR A 159 -21.21 -21.24 -13.34
C THR A 159 -21.49 -19.75 -13.53
N LEU A 160 -20.69 -19.06 -14.35
CA LEU A 160 -20.75 -17.60 -14.50
C LEU A 160 -21.33 -17.15 -15.85
N SER A 161 -21.78 -18.09 -16.68
CA SER A 161 -22.16 -17.84 -18.08
C SER A 161 -23.36 -16.88 -18.25
N SER A 162 -24.23 -16.77 -17.24
CA SER A 162 -25.38 -15.86 -17.23
C SER A 162 -25.01 -14.40 -16.93
N LEU A 163 -23.83 -14.15 -16.36
CA LEU A 163 -23.43 -12.86 -15.79
C LEU A 163 -22.85 -11.91 -16.86
N ILE A 164 -23.61 -11.69 -17.93
CA ILE A 164 -23.14 -10.96 -19.12
C ILE A 164 -22.78 -9.49 -18.85
N SER A 165 -23.34 -8.87 -17.80
CA SER A 165 -23.05 -7.48 -17.42
C SER A 165 -21.97 -7.35 -16.34
N LEU A 166 -21.35 -8.47 -15.91
CA LEU A 166 -20.41 -8.46 -14.81
C LEU A 166 -19.19 -7.61 -15.13
N GLN A 167 -18.83 -6.73 -14.20
CA GLN A 167 -17.69 -5.80 -14.32
C GLN A 167 -16.61 -6.10 -13.30
N SER A 168 -16.96 -6.63 -12.13
CA SER A 168 -16.05 -6.99 -11.05
C SER A 168 -16.36 -8.38 -10.50
N LEU A 169 -15.35 -9.25 -10.49
CA LEU A 169 -15.41 -10.61 -9.94
C LEU A 169 -14.29 -10.84 -8.93
N MET A 170 -14.66 -10.97 -7.65
CA MET A 170 -13.71 -11.13 -6.56
C MET A 170 -13.85 -12.51 -5.91
N LEU A 171 -12.80 -13.32 -5.98
CA LEU A 171 -12.73 -14.71 -5.51
C LEU A 171 -11.55 -14.92 -4.55
N ASP A 172 -11.06 -13.86 -3.93
CA ASP A 172 -9.87 -13.87 -3.06
C ASP A 172 -10.05 -14.80 -1.84
N GLY A 173 -8.98 -15.42 -1.36
CA GLY A 173 -9.01 -16.19 -0.12
C GLY A 173 -9.93 -17.41 -0.18
N ASN A 174 -9.98 -18.08 -1.34
CA ASN A 174 -10.69 -19.34 -1.51
C ASN A 174 -9.70 -20.51 -1.62
N MET A 175 -10.21 -21.69 -1.98
CA MET A 175 -9.43 -22.92 -2.11
C MET A 175 -9.30 -23.35 -3.57
N ILE A 176 -9.34 -22.42 -4.52
CA ILE A 176 -9.42 -22.73 -5.95
C ILE A 176 -8.10 -23.34 -6.41
N GLU A 177 -8.12 -24.62 -6.77
CA GLU A 177 -6.95 -25.36 -7.26
C GLU A 177 -6.85 -25.35 -8.79
N SER A 178 -7.99 -25.24 -9.47
CA SER A 178 -8.06 -25.19 -10.93
C SER A 178 -9.20 -24.30 -11.43
N VAL A 179 -8.97 -23.72 -12.60
CA VAL A 179 -9.98 -23.01 -13.39
C VAL A 179 -10.08 -23.62 -14.78
N ALA A 180 -11.27 -23.64 -15.35
CA ALA A 180 -11.52 -24.09 -16.71
C ALA A 180 -11.96 -22.92 -17.60
N GLY A 181 -11.68 -22.99 -18.90
CA GLY A 181 -12.02 -21.96 -19.89
C GLY A 181 -12.69 -22.54 -21.14
N PRO A 182 -13.27 -21.69 -22.03
CA PRO A 182 -13.21 -20.23 -21.98
C PRO A 182 -14.23 -19.60 -21.02
N LEU A 183 -13.80 -18.59 -20.26
CA LEU A 183 -14.69 -17.78 -19.43
C LEU A 183 -15.21 -16.59 -20.26
N VAL A 184 -16.52 -16.53 -20.47
CA VAL A 184 -17.16 -15.52 -21.33
C VAL A 184 -17.85 -14.46 -20.48
N LEU A 185 -17.14 -13.37 -20.20
CA LEU A 185 -17.65 -12.21 -19.46
C LEU A 185 -17.23 -10.92 -20.20
N PRO A 186 -18.02 -10.45 -21.18
CA PRO A 186 -17.58 -9.45 -22.15
C PRO A 186 -17.33 -8.06 -21.55
N HIS A 187 -17.93 -7.77 -20.39
CA HIS A 187 -17.81 -6.47 -19.71
C HIS A 187 -16.93 -6.52 -18.46
N LEU A 188 -16.27 -7.65 -18.18
CA LEU A 188 -15.45 -7.80 -16.98
C LEU A 188 -14.22 -6.91 -17.05
N LYS A 189 -14.08 -5.99 -16.09
CA LYS A 189 -12.97 -5.04 -15.98
C LYS A 189 -11.97 -5.44 -14.91
N SER A 190 -12.46 -6.00 -13.81
CA SER A 190 -11.63 -6.39 -12.66
C SER A 190 -11.90 -7.84 -12.27
N MET A 191 -10.83 -8.62 -12.13
CA MET A 191 -10.88 -9.99 -11.66
C MET A 191 -9.77 -10.23 -10.64
N SER A 192 -10.14 -10.80 -9.51
CA SER A 192 -9.18 -11.14 -8.46
C SER A 192 -9.39 -12.58 -7.98
N LEU A 193 -8.30 -13.34 -7.99
CA LEU A 193 -8.18 -14.73 -7.56
C LEU A 193 -7.05 -14.84 -6.52
N GLU A 194 -6.84 -13.80 -5.70
CA GLU A 194 -5.72 -13.78 -4.76
C GLU A 194 -5.85 -14.86 -3.69
N ASN A 195 -4.72 -15.31 -3.14
CA ASN A 195 -4.71 -16.24 -2.00
C ASN A 195 -5.57 -17.49 -2.26
N ASN A 196 -5.30 -18.15 -3.39
CA ASN A 196 -5.91 -19.42 -3.79
C ASN A 196 -4.81 -20.48 -3.94
N LYS A 197 -5.10 -21.59 -4.62
CA LYS A 197 -4.17 -22.72 -4.79
C LYS A 197 -3.86 -23.02 -6.26
N LEU A 198 -3.92 -22.01 -7.12
CA LEU A 198 -3.75 -22.20 -8.56
C LEU A 198 -2.30 -22.55 -8.89
N HIS A 199 -2.10 -23.72 -9.50
CA HIS A 199 -0.80 -24.14 -10.03
C HIS A 199 -0.58 -23.73 -11.50
N LEU A 200 -1.67 -23.64 -12.25
CA LEU A 200 -1.69 -23.29 -13.68
C LEU A 200 -3.02 -22.63 -14.00
N ILE A 201 -3.00 -21.70 -14.95
CA ILE A 201 -4.21 -21.17 -15.59
C ILE A 201 -4.15 -21.52 -17.09
N PRO A 202 -5.15 -22.24 -17.63
CA PRO A 202 -5.15 -22.61 -19.04
C PRO A 202 -5.31 -21.38 -19.95
N ALA A 203 -4.68 -21.44 -21.12
CA ALA A 203 -4.68 -20.37 -22.12
C ALA A 203 -6.08 -19.87 -22.51
N SER A 204 -7.04 -20.79 -22.58
CA SER A 204 -8.42 -20.50 -22.97
C SER A 204 -9.16 -19.67 -21.93
N PHE A 205 -8.71 -19.66 -20.66
CA PHE A 205 -9.42 -19.01 -19.57
C PHE A 205 -9.67 -17.51 -19.84
N PHE A 206 -8.64 -16.81 -20.30
CA PHE A 206 -8.69 -15.36 -20.55
C PHE A 206 -9.13 -14.97 -21.97
N ALA A 207 -9.33 -15.94 -22.87
CA ALA A 207 -9.46 -15.70 -24.30
C ALA A 207 -10.61 -14.76 -24.70
N SER A 208 -11.68 -14.70 -23.89
CA SER A 208 -12.87 -13.89 -24.17
C SER A 208 -13.01 -12.65 -23.26
N LEU A 209 -12.04 -12.37 -22.39
CA LEU A 209 -12.09 -11.27 -21.42
C LEU A 209 -11.53 -9.97 -22.00
N GLN A 210 -12.14 -9.49 -23.09
CA GLN A 210 -11.61 -8.37 -23.90
C GLN A 210 -11.65 -7.01 -23.20
N ALA A 211 -12.42 -6.86 -22.12
CA ALA A 211 -12.53 -5.63 -21.35
C ALA A 211 -11.70 -5.64 -20.05
N LEU A 212 -10.96 -6.74 -19.77
CA LEU A 212 -10.28 -6.92 -18.49
C LEU A 212 -9.08 -5.98 -18.37
N GLN A 213 -9.09 -5.13 -17.34
CA GLN A 213 -8.10 -4.10 -17.10
C GLN A 213 -7.22 -4.42 -15.89
N PHE A 214 -7.82 -5.01 -14.85
CA PHE A 214 -7.16 -5.33 -13.59
C PHE A 214 -7.28 -6.83 -13.32
N LEU A 215 -6.14 -7.50 -13.26
CA LEU A 215 -6.06 -8.92 -12.92
C LEU A 215 -5.11 -9.12 -11.76
N SER A 216 -5.61 -9.78 -10.70
CA SER A 216 -4.77 -10.27 -9.63
C SER A 216 -4.88 -11.78 -9.48
N VAL A 217 -3.72 -12.43 -9.49
CA VAL A 217 -3.54 -13.86 -9.17
C VAL A 217 -2.43 -14.02 -8.12
N SER A 218 -2.18 -12.99 -7.31
CA SER A 218 -1.17 -12.99 -6.26
C SER A 218 -1.48 -14.03 -5.17
N GLY A 219 -0.46 -14.56 -4.49
CA GLY A 219 -0.66 -15.55 -3.43
C GLY A 219 -1.22 -16.89 -3.96
N ASN A 220 -0.67 -17.36 -5.08
CA ASN A 220 -1.00 -18.66 -5.66
C ASN A 220 0.27 -19.52 -5.80
N LEU A 221 0.19 -20.63 -6.53
CA LEU A 221 1.28 -21.60 -6.71
C LEU A 221 1.74 -21.63 -8.18
N LEU A 222 1.61 -20.50 -8.90
CA LEU A 222 1.91 -20.42 -10.32
C LEU A 222 3.41 -20.48 -10.55
N THR A 223 3.82 -21.36 -11.49
CA THR A 223 5.22 -21.49 -11.92
C THR A 223 5.51 -20.79 -13.25
N LYS A 224 4.45 -20.35 -13.95
CA LYS A 224 4.51 -19.66 -15.25
C LYS A 224 3.47 -18.55 -15.31
N ILE A 225 3.77 -17.52 -16.09
CA ILE A 225 2.78 -16.50 -16.44
C ILE A 225 1.69 -17.13 -17.32
N PRO A 226 0.39 -16.82 -17.09
CA PRO A 226 -0.67 -17.27 -17.97
C PRO A 226 -0.48 -16.74 -19.40
N ILE A 227 -0.69 -17.60 -20.38
CA ILE A 227 -0.64 -17.22 -21.80
C ILE A 227 -2.00 -16.65 -22.25
N ASN A 228 -1.99 -15.86 -23.32
CA ASN A 228 -3.18 -15.21 -23.90
C ASN A 228 -3.91 -14.25 -22.95
N LEU A 229 -3.15 -13.56 -22.08
CA LEU A 229 -3.67 -12.42 -21.32
C LEU A 229 -4.23 -11.34 -22.26
N PRO A 230 -5.34 -10.67 -21.92
CA PRO A 230 -6.02 -9.75 -22.84
C PRO A 230 -5.26 -8.42 -22.98
N LYS A 231 -5.24 -7.86 -24.19
CA LYS A 231 -4.54 -6.60 -24.52
C LYS A 231 -5.05 -5.38 -23.76
N SER A 232 -6.25 -5.46 -23.19
CA SER A 232 -6.89 -4.42 -22.39
C SER A 232 -6.26 -4.25 -20.99
N LEU A 233 -5.39 -5.17 -20.55
CA LEU A 233 -4.80 -5.12 -19.22
C LEU A 233 -3.97 -3.86 -19.01
N LEU A 234 -4.24 -3.20 -17.89
CA LEU A 234 -3.50 -2.05 -17.38
C LEU A 234 -2.63 -2.44 -16.19
N SER A 235 -3.09 -3.42 -15.40
CA SER A 235 -2.45 -3.88 -14.18
C SER A 235 -2.50 -5.40 -14.07
N LEU A 236 -1.34 -6.01 -13.83
CA LEU A 236 -1.18 -7.43 -13.58
C LEU A 236 -0.43 -7.66 -12.27
N LYS A 237 -1.12 -8.28 -11.31
CA LYS A 237 -0.57 -8.67 -10.01
C LYS A 237 -0.34 -10.17 -9.95
N MET A 238 0.92 -10.56 -9.72
CA MET A 238 1.39 -11.95 -9.66
C MET A 238 2.37 -12.16 -8.52
N GLU A 239 2.24 -11.37 -7.45
CA GLU A 239 3.10 -11.44 -6.28
C GLU A 239 2.89 -12.76 -5.52
N ARG A 240 3.84 -13.17 -4.68
CA ARG A 240 3.68 -14.36 -3.82
C ARG A 240 3.28 -15.61 -4.63
N ASN A 241 4.06 -15.90 -5.67
CA ASN A 241 3.91 -17.09 -6.52
C ASN A 241 5.25 -17.84 -6.59
N GLN A 242 5.37 -18.82 -7.51
CA GLN A 242 6.57 -19.66 -7.66
C GLN A 242 7.25 -19.43 -9.02
N LEU A 243 7.16 -18.21 -9.56
CA LEU A 243 7.75 -17.88 -10.85
C LEU A 243 9.28 -17.88 -10.73
N LYS A 244 9.94 -18.65 -11.61
CA LYS A 244 11.41 -18.67 -11.71
C LYS A 244 11.94 -17.87 -12.90
N VAL A 245 11.16 -17.79 -13.97
CA VAL A 245 11.52 -17.11 -15.22
C VAL A 245 10.30 -16.42 -15.78
N VAL A 246 10.49 -15.19 -16.25
CA VAL A 246 9.49 -14.45 -17.02
C VAL A 246 9.98 -14.29 -18.45
N ARG A 247 9.21 -14.80 -19.42
CA ARG A 247 9.47 -14.56 -20.85
C ARG A 247 8.66 -13.36 -21.31
N PHE A 248 9.23 -12.15 -21.18
CA PHE A 248 8.53 -10.91 -21.55
C PHE A 248 8.05 -10.86 -23.01
N ARG A 249 8.69 -11.61 -23.92
CA ARG A 249 8.23 -11.75 -25.31
C ARG A 249 6.80 -12.31 -25.41
N ASP A 250 6.40 -13.18 -24.48
CA ASP A 250 5.06 -13.78 -24.45
C ASP A 250 3.99 -12.76 -23.99
N MET A 251 4.41 -11.61 -23.46
CA MET A 251 3.56 -10.48 -23.05
C MET A 251 3.66 -9.28 -23.98
N ARG A 252 4.36 -9.39 -25.13
CA ARG A 252 4.60 -8.27 -26.05
C ARG A 252 3.32 -7.58 -26.53
N HIS A 253 2.22 -8.31 -26.63
CA HIS A 253 0.92 -7.79 -27.07
C HIS A 253 0.18 -6.97 -26.00
N LEU A 254 0.65 -6.97 -24.75
CA LEU A 254 0.07 -6.21 -23.63
C LEU A 254 0.52 -4.75 -23.69
N GLU A 255 0.18 -4.07 -24.78
CA GLU A 255 0.63 -2.71 -25.08
C GLU A 255 0.12 -1.66 -24.07
N ASN A 256 -0.98 -1.93 -23.38
CA ASN A 256 -1.55 -1.02 -22.38
C ASN A 256 -1.06 -1.28 -20.95
N LEU A 257 -0.24 -2.32 -20.73
CA LEU A 257 0.18 -2.70 -19.39
C LEU A 257 1.10 -1.63 -18.80
N SER A 258 0.66 -1.04 -17.70
CA SER A 258 1.33 0.05 -17.01
C SER A 258 1.88 -0.38 -15.64
N HIS A 259 1.25 -1.35 -14.98
CA HIS A 259 1.69 -1.85 -13.68
C HIS A 259 1.88 -3.36 -13.70
N LEU A 260 3.07 -3.81 -13.29
CA LEU A 260 3.42 -5.22 -13.18
C LEU A 260 4.05 -5.51 -11.81
N TYR A 261 3.38 -6.37 -11.04
CA TYR A 261 3.79 -6.75 -9.70
C TYR A 261 4.20 -8.22 -9.68
N LEU A 262 5.48 -8.47 -9.40
CA LEU A 262 6.14 -9.77 -9.43
C LEU A 262 6.94 -10.04 -8.15
N SER A 263 6.72 -9.24 -7.11
CA SER A 263 7.36 -9.38 -5.80
C SER A 263 7.11 -10.75 -5.17
N GLU A 264 7.98 -11.20 -4.28
CA GLU A 264 7.87 -12.48 -3.57
C GLU A 264 7.71 -13.67 -4.52
N ASN A 265 8.61 -13.78 -5.50
CA ASN A 265 8.72 -14.93 -6.40
C ASN A 265 10.12 -15.55 -6.27
N SER A 266 10.58 -16.29 -7.27
CA SER A 266 11.93 -16.88 -7.33
C SER A 266 12.66 -16.48 -8.61
N LEU A 267 12.44 -15.24 -9.08
CA LEU A 267 13.02 -14.75 -10.32
C LEU A 267 14.53 -14.51 -10.16
N SER A 268 15.32 -15.03 -11.09
CA SER A 268 16.78 -14.79 -11.12
C SER A 268 17.21 -13.71 -12.11
N SER A 269 16.37 -13.39 -13.09
CA SER A 269 16.58 -12.34 -14.10
C SER A 269 15.24 -11.77 -14.57
N ILE A 270 15.28 -10.52 -15.05
CA ILE A 270 14.17 -9.81 -15.67
C ILE A 270 14.52 -9.25 -17.05
N ASP A 271 15.48 -9.88 -17.74
CA ASP A 271 15.88 -9.46 -19.08
C ASP A 271 14.71 -9.52 -20.07
N GLY A 272 14.58 -8.47 -20.89
CA GLY A 272 13.48 -8.35 -21.85
C GLY A 272 12.32 -7.48 -21.38
N ALA A 273 12.36 -6.96 -20.14
CA ALA A 273 11.32 -6.08 -19.61
C ALA A 273 11.05 -4.85 -20.50
N GLN A 274 12.05 -4.32 -21.21
CA GLN A 274 11.90 -3.19 -22.15
C GLN A 274 10.87 -3.40 -23.26
N ILE A 275 10.49 -4.65 -23.55
CA ILE A 275 9.42 -4.96 -24.51
C ILE A 275 8.08 -4.35 -24.06
N LEU A 276 7.86 -4.20 -22.76
CA LEU A 276 6.67 -3.57 -22.18
C LEU A 276 6.85 -2.05 -22.11
N ALA A 277 6.81 -1.39 -23.27
CA ALA A 277 7.22 0.02 -23.40
C ALA A 277 6.38 1.04 -22.60
N ASN A 278 5.14 0.69 -22.23
CA ASN A 278 4.23 1.54 -21.46
C ASN A 278 4.25 1.28 -19.94
N LEU A 279 5.15 0.40 -19.48
CA LEU A 279 5.27 0.08 -18.06
C LEU A 279 5.79 1.29 -17.28
N THR A 280 5.03 1.72 -16.27
CA THR A 280 5.37 2.83 -15.36
C THR A 280 5.78 2.32 -13.99
N THR A 281 5.27 1.16 -13.56
CA THR A 281 5.58 0.55 -12.26
C THR A 281 5.98 -0.90 -12.45
N LEU A 282 7.15 -1.26 -11.92
CA LEU A 282 7.66 -2.62 -11.87
C LEU A 282 8.11 -2.94 -10.44
N GLU A 283 7.44 -3.90 -9.81
CA GLU A 283 7.76 -4.35 -8.46
C GLU A 283 8.27 -5.80 -8.48
N LEU A 284 9.47 -5.98 -7.93
CA LEU A 284 10.27 -7.20 -7.99
C LEU A 284 10.93 -7.49 -6.64
N SER A 285 10.42 -6.90 -5.56
CA SER A 285 10.99 -7.09 -4.24
C SER A 285 10.96 -8.56 -3.83
N GLN A 286 11.90 -8.99 -3.01
CA GLN A 286 11.95 -10.37 -2.49
C GLN A 286 12.00 -11.43 -3.61
N ASN A 287 12.99 -11.30 -4.50
CA ASN A 287 13.31 -12.27 -5.55
C ASN A 287 14.77 -12.72 -5.42
N GLN A 288 15.34 -13.36 -6.45
CA GLN A 288 16.70 -13.87 -6.47
C GLN A 288 17.54 -13.20 -7.58
N VAL A 289 17.22 -11.94 -7.92
CA VAL A 289 17.86 -11.21 -9.00
C VAL A 289 19.26 -10.77 -8.57
N GLN A 290 20.28 -11.17 -9.34
CA GLN A 290 21.69 -10.88 -9.02
C GLN A 290 22.24 -9.63 -9.72
N THR A 291 21.61 -9.22 -10.82
CA THR A 291 22.05 -8.09 -11.64
C THR A 291 20.85 -7.30 -12.12
N LEU A 292 20.97 -5.97 -12.15
CA LEU A 292 20.01 -5.12 -12.86
C LEU A 292 20.07 -5.46 -14.36
N PRO A 293 18.93 -5.50 -15.08
CA PRO A 293 18.96 -5.69 -16.51
C PRO A 293 19.40 -4.40 -17.21
N LEU A 294 20.18 -4.53 -18.30
CA LEU A 294 20.73 -3.38 -19.03
C LEU A 294 19.66 -2.53 -19.76
N LYS A 295 18.43 -3.03 -19.89
CA LYS A 295 17.36 -2.40 -20.66
C LYS A 295 16.01 -2.54 -19.96
N LEU A 296 15.67 -1.55 -19.15
CA LEU A 296 14.35 -1.40 -18.55
C LEU A 296 13.43 -0.52 -19.44
N PRO A 297 12.11 -0.55 -19.23
CA PRO A 297 11.17 0.33 -19.93
C PRO A 297 11.49 1.81 -19.69
N ALA A 298 11.61 2.62 -20.74
CA ALA A 298 12.00 4.03 -20.63
C ALA A 298 10.98 4.92 -19.88
N ARG A 299 9.70 4.51 -19.83
CA ARG A 299 8.61 5.22 -19.12
C ARG A 299 8.49 4.85 -17.65
N LEU A 300 9.41 4.03 -17.13
CA LEU A 300 9.34 3.53 -15.77
C LEU A 300 9.51 4.69 -14.77
N GLN A 301 8.54 4.83 -13.87
CA GLN A 301 8.51 5.85 -12.81
C GLN A 301 8.84 5.26 -11.44
N LYS A 302 8.44 4.01 -11.19
CA LYS A 302 8.74 3.27 -9.96
C LYS A 302 9.40 1.93 -10.30
N LEU A 303 10.58 1.72 -9.73
CA LEU A 303 11.26 0.42 -9.71
C LEU A 303 11.51 0.01 -8.26
N ASP A 304 10.86 -1.06 -7.83
CA ASP A 304 11.22 -1.74 -6.58
C ASP A 304 11.91 -3.06 -6.90
N ILE A 305 13.18 -3.14 -6.54
CA ILE A 305 14.00 -4.36 -6.64
C ILE A 305 14.73 -4.62 -5.31
N SER A 306 14.11 -4.21 -4.21
CA SER A 306 14.57 -4.46 -2.86
C SER A 306 14.63 -5.96 -2.54
N ASN A 307 15.37 -6.36 -1.51
CA ASN A 307 15.41 -7.76 -1.05
C ASN A 307 15.78 -8.74 -2.17
N ASN A 308 16.87 -8.45 -2.88
CA ASN A 308 17.42 -9.26 -3.96
C ASN A 308 18.93 -9.48 -3.71
N LEU A 309 19.68 -9.91 -4.73
CA LEU A 309 21.11 -10.25 -4.62
C LEU A 309 21.99 -9.34 -5.48
N ILE A 310 21.57 -8.09 -5.69
CA ILE A 310 22.29 -7.14 -6.57
C ILE A 310 23.60 -6.71 -5.89
N GLN A 311 24.71 -6.87 -6.60
CA GLN A 311 26.06 -6.52 -6.11
C GLN A 311 26.58 -5.18 -6.62
N ARG A 312 26.17 -4.80 -7.85
CA ARG A 312 26.76 -3.68 -8.59
C ARG A 312 25.68 -2.85 -9.25
N VAL A 313 25.88 -1.53 -9.23
CA VAL A 313 25.04 -0.54 -9.92
C VAL A 313 25.93 0.29 -10.84
N THR A 314 25.58 0.36 -12.12
CA THR A 314 26.35 1.03 -13.18
C THR A 314 25.49 2.06 -13.93
N ALA A 315 26.13 2.98 -14.64
CA ALA A 315 25.42 3.98 -15.45
C ALA A 315 24.61 3.36 -16.61
N GLN A 316 25.03 2.19 -17.09
CA GLN A 316 24.34 1.49 -18.17
C GLN A 316 22.97 0.95 -17.73
N ASP A 317 22.81 0.60 -16.45
CA ASP A 317 21.56 0.04 -15.91
C ASP A 317 20.39 1.05 -15.97
N PHE A 318 20.70 2.35 -15.96
CA PHE A 318 19.72 3.45 -15.85
C PHE A 318 19.78 4.45 -17.02
N GLN A 319 20.50 4.13 -18.10
CA GLN A 319 20.80 5.07 -19.19
C GLN A 319 19.55 5.72 -19.81
N ASP A 320 18.44 4.97 -19.91
CA ASP A 320 17.20 5.40 -20.57
C ASP A 320 16.09 5.81 -19.58
N LEU A 321 16.33 5.76 -18.27
CA LEU A 321 15.29 5.89 -17.23
C LEU A 321 15.06 7.33 -16.76
N ARG A 322 14.73 8.23 -17.68
CA ARG A 322 14.59 9.67 -17.40
C ARG A 322 13.37 10.04 -16.55
N ASP A 323 12.32 9.22 -16.63
CA ASP A 323 11.05 9.40 -15.93
C ASP A 323 11.03 8.73 -14.55
N LEU A 324 12.12 8.06 -14.15
CA LEU A 324 12.20 7.35 -12.88
C LEU A 324 12.16 8.33 -11.71
N LYS A 325 11.19 8.15 -10.82
CA LYS A 325 10.95 8.96 -9.61
C LYS A 325 11.33 8.23 -8.34
N HIS A 326 11.04 6.93 -8.27
CA HIS A 326 11.25 6.10 -7.09
C HIS A 326 12.08 4.87 -7.43
N LEU A 327 13.21 4.70 -6.72
CA LEU A 327 14.10 3.57 -6.85
C LEU A 327 14.36 2.95 -5.48
N PHE A 328 13.93 1.70 -5.33
CA PHE A 328 14.16 0.90 -4.11
C PHE A 328 15.14 -0.22 -4.41
N LEU A 329 16.32 -0.13 -3.79
CA LEU A 329 17.45 -1.06 -3.88
C LEU A 329 17.87 -1.55 -2.49
N ASP A 330 17.03 -1.33 -1.48
CA ASP A 330 17.32 -1.74 -0.11
C ASP A 330 17.41 -3.26 0.04
N ASN A 331 18.09 -3.71 1.10
CA ASN A 331 18.25 -5.12 1.42
C ASN A 331 18.84 -5.94 0.25
N ASN A 332 19.87 -5.39 -0.40
CA ASN A 332 20.66 -6.08 -1.41
C ASN A 332 22.09 -6.26 -0.89
N ILE A 333 23.02 -6.65 -1.77
CA ILE A 333 24.44 -6.81 -1.45
C ILE A 333 25.29 -5.81 -2.24
N VAL A 334 24.76 -4.60 -2.47
CA VAL A 334 25.42 -3.58 -3.29
C VAL A 334 26.68 -3.10 -2.59
N SER A 335 27.84 -3.43 -3.15
CA SER A 335 29.15 -2.99 -2.66
C SER A 335 29.84 -2.04 -3.63
N LEU A 336 29.47 -2.07 -4.91
CA LEU A 336 29.97 -1.14 -5.92
C LEU A 336 28.82 -0.33 -6.52
N PHE A 337 28.92 0.98 -6.36
CA PHE A 337 28.03 1.94 -7.00
C PHE A 337 28.86 2.88 -7.87
N GLU A 338 28.68 2.79 -9.19
CA GLU A 338 29.43 3.64 -10.14
C GLU A 338 29.07 5.12 -9.94
N ALA A 339 30.08 5.98 -9.93
CA ALA A 339 29.86 7.42 -9.79
C ALA A 339 29.00 7.94 -10.96
N GLY A 340 27.88 8.59 -10.66
CA GLY A 340 26.96 9.10 -11.67
C GLY A 340 26.08 8.03 -12.33
N ALA A 341 25.97 6.83 -11.76
CA ALA A 341 25.11 5.77 -12.30
C ALA A 341 23.66 6.23 -12.52
N LEU A 342 23.16 7.12 -11.66
CA LEU A 342 21.79 7.63 -11.70
C LEU A 342 21.68 9.00 -12.37
N GLN A 343 22.75 9.54 -12.97
CA GLN A 343 22.80 10.92 -13.47
C GLN A 343 21.72 11.22 -14.53
N MET A 344 21.29 10.20 -15.29
CA MET A 344 20.25 10.30 -16.32
C MET A 344 18.83 10.28 -15.76
N CYS A 345 18.63 9.83 -14.51
CA CYS A 345 17.33 9.77 -13.84
C CYS A 345 16.91 11.18 -13.38
N SER A 346 16.53 12.03 -14.33
CA SER A 346 16.29 13.45 -14.13
C SER A 346 15.07 13.81 -13.27
N GLN A 347 14.23 12.83 -12.95
CA GLN A 347 13.05 13.01 -12.09
C GLN A 347 13.18 12.27 -10.75
N LEU A 348 14.35 11.66 -10.47
CA LEU A 348 14.51 10.81 -9.30
C LEU A 348 14.39 11.65 -8.03
N SER A 349 13.38 11.35 -7.22
CA SER A 349 13.06 12.06 -5.99
C SER A 349 13.31 11.19 -4.74
N ASN A 350 13.13 9.88 -4.85
CA ASN A 350 13.28 8.94 -3.74
C ASN A 350 14.25 7.81 -4.11
N LEU A 351 15.31 7.66 -3.32
CA LEU A 351 16.30 6.60 -3.44
C LEU A 351 16.48 5.88 -2.10
N ALA A 352 16.13 4.60 -2.08
CA ALA A 352 16.37 3.71 -0.94
C ALA A 352 17.50 2.74 -1.24
N LEU A 353 18.54 2.79 -0.41
CA LEU A 353 19.73 1.95 -0.44
C LEU A 353 20.04 1.37 0.96
N GLU A 354 19.04 1.30 1.84
CA GLU A 354 19.26 0.79 3.19
C GLU A 354 19.68 -0.68 3.18
N GLN A 355 20.43 -1.11 4.19
CA GLN A 355 20.88 -2.49 4.37
C GLN A 355 21.60 -3.05 3.14
N ASN A 356 22.63 -2.32 2.68
CA ASN A 356 23.56 -2.74 1.63
C ASN A 356 25.00 -2.77 2.18
N LEU A 357 25.99 -2.90 1.29
CA LEU A 357 27.42 -3.01 1.64
C LEU A 357 28.23 -1.77 1.23
N LEU A 358 27.58 -0.60 1.17
CA LEU A 358 28.23 0.64 0.71
C LEU A 358 29.24 1.15 1.74
N LEU A 359 30.44 1.51 1.28
CA LEU A 359 31.51 2.10 2.11
C LEU A 359 31.50 3.64 2.08
N SER A 360 30.80 4.24 1.13
CA SER A 360 30.67 5.69 0.96
C SER A 360 29.32 6.02 0.32
N ILE A 361 28.89 7.27 0.45
CA ILE A 361 27.73 7.78 -0.29
C ILE A 361 28.05 7.74 -1.80
N PRO A 362 27.14 7.26 -2.67
CA PRO A 362 27.36 7.30 -4.11
C PRO A 362 27.62 8.71 -4.65
N LEU A 363 28.65 8.86 -5.47
CA LEU A 363 29.03 10.14 -6.05
C LEU A 363 28.15 10.53 -7.24
N ARG A 364 27.92 11.83 -7.42
CA ARG A 364 27.14 12.41 -8.54
C ARG A 364 25.70 11.88 -8.60
N LEU A 365 25.03 11.85 -7.46
CA LEU A 365 23.60 11.58 -7.40
C LEU A 365 22.78 12.75 -7.98
N PRO A 366 21.57 12.50 -8.53
CA PRO A 366 20.73 13.55 -9.09
C PRO A 366 20.35 14.62 -8.07
N GLY A 367 20.49 15.89 -8.45
CA GLY A 367 20.12 17.02 -7.58
C GLY A 367 18.62 17.16 -7.31
N THR A 368 17.78 16.35 -7.99
CA THR A 368 16.32 16.26 -7.78
C THR A 368 15.92 15.42 -6.58
N LEU A 369 16.85 14.67 -5.98
CA LEU A 369 16.56 13.82 -4.82
C LEU A 369 16.01 14.65 -3.66
N ALA A 370 14.84 14.24 -3.18
CA ALA A 370 14.20 14.77 -1.98
C ALA A 370 14.44 13.84 -0.78
N ARG A 371 14.57 12.53 -1.01
CA ARG A 371 14.83 11.52 0.03
C ARG A 371 15.96 10.59 -0.39
N LEU A 372 16.93 10.42 0.51
CA LEU A 372 18.02 9.47 0.38
C LEU A 372 18.11 8.62 1.66
N ASP A 373 17.87 7.32 1.53
CA ASP A 373 18.00 6.36 2.62
C ASP A 373 19.22 5.47 2.43
N LEU A 374 20.17 5.55 3.37
CA LEU A 374 21.44 4.82 3.39
C LEU A 374 21.65 4.10 4.74
N LYS A 375 20.58 3.91 5.51
CA LYS A 375 20.63 3.24 6.80
C LYS A 375 21.28 1.84 6.70
N GLY A 376 22.06 1.44 7.70
CA GLY A 376 22.57 0.07 7.80
C GLY A 376 23.58 -0.31 6.72
N ASN A 377 24.37 0.65 6.24
CA ASN A 377 25.52 0.41 5.36
C ASN A 377 26.82 0.42 6.19
N ALA A 378 27.98 0.47 5.51
CA ALA A 378 29.30 0.55 6.13
C ALA A 378 30.00 1.90 5.84
N ILE A 379 29.23 2.98 5.70
CA ILE A 379 29.74 4.32 5.35
C ILE A 379 30.58 4.87 6.51
N GLN A 380 31.80 5.33 6.21
CA GLN A 380 32.75 5.82 7.22
C GLN A 380 32.87 7.34 7.25
N ASP A 381 32.89 7.97 6.08
CA ASP A 381 33.12 9.39 5.93
C ASP A 381 32.01 10.03 5.09
N ILE A 382 31.74 11.30 5.38
CA ILE A 382 30.85 12.16 4.61
C ILE A 382 31.66 13.39 4.24
N THR A 383 31.78 13.69 2.96
CA THR A 383 32.54 14.82 2.43
C THR A 383 31.63 15.79 1.69
N GLU A 384 32.09 17.04 1.53
CA GLU A 384 31.41 18.04 0.71
C GLU A 384 31.08 17.52 -0.71
N ARG A 385 31.99 16.73 -1.30
CA ARG A 385 31.84 16.20 -2.66
C ARG A 385 30.64 15.26 -2.79
N ASP A 386 30.28 14.54 -1.73
CA ASP A 386 29.23 13.53 -1.75
C ASP A 386 27.83 14.14 -1.85
N LEU A 387 27.65 15.32 -1.25
CA LEU A 387 26.35 15.95 -1.03
C LEU A 387 26.14 17.27 -1.78
N LYS A 388 27.20 17.86 -2.37
CA LYS A 388 27.17 19.20 -2.99
C LYS A 388 26.05 19.45 -4.01
N ASP A 389 25.63 18.40 -4.73
CA ASP A 389 24.64 18.50 -5.81
C ASP A 389 23.21 18.31 -5.31
N LEU A 390 23.02 17.81 -4.08
CA LEU A 390 21.73 17.40 -3.49
C LEU A 390 20.94 18.56 -2.87
N LYS A 391 20.76 19.65 -3.62
CA LYS A 391 20.17 20.90 -3.13
C LYS A 391 18.69 20.78 -2.75
N GLN A 392 17.99 19.76 -3.28
CA GLN A 392 16.58 19.49 -3.01
C GLN A 392 16.34 18.52 -1.84
N LEU A 393 17.42 17.96 -1.27
CA LEU A 393 17.31 16.90 -0.29
C LEU A 393 16.64 17.42 0.99
N GLN A 394 15.55 16.76 1.38
CA GLN A 394 14.77 17.05 2.57
C GLN A 394 15.01 16.02 3.66
N VAL A 395 15.22 14.76 3.27
CA VAL A 395 15.42 13.64 4.20
C VAL A 395 16.70 12.90 3.85
N LEU A 396 17.61 12.81 4.83
CA LEU A 396 18.83 12.00 4.74
C LEU A 396 18.88 11.03 5.92
N ASN A 397 18.84 9.74 5.63
CA ASN A 397 18.96 8.70 6.64
C ASN A 397 20.30 7.97 6.54
N LEU A 398 21.15 8.13 7.55
CA LEU A 398 22.49 7.55 7.65
C LEU A 398 22.64 6.71 8.93
N ARG A 399 21.51 6.24 9.50
CA ARG A 399 21.50 5.42 10.71
C ARG A 399 22.36 4.16 10.56
N ASN A 400 22.90 3.67 11.67
CA ASN A 400 23.60 2.38 11.73
C ASN A 400 24.71 2.22 10.67
N ASN A 401 25.53 3.26 10.47
CA ASN A 401 26.71 3.23 9.61
C ASN A 401 27.99 3.19 10.48
N LYS A 402 29.15 3.52 9.90
CA LYS A 402 30.47 3.58 10.57
C LYS A 402 31.00 5.01 10.66
N ILE A 403 30.12 6.00 10.66
CA ILE A 403 30.50 7.41 10.65
C ILE A 403 30.99 7.83 12.03
N SER A 404 32.17 8.46 12.09
CA SER A 404 32.74 8.94 13.35
C SER A 404 32.75 10.47 13.49
N ALA A 405 32.68 11.21 12.38
CA ALA A 405 32.69 12.66 12.35
C ALA A 405 31.78 13.22 11.26
N LEU A 406 31.37 14.49 11.40
CA LEU A 406 30.59 15.22 10.41
C LEU A 406 31.44 16.33 9.79
N ASP A 407 31.51 16.34 8.45
CA ASP A 407 32.07 17.48 7.71
C ASP A 407 31.04 18.63 7.66
N LEU A 408 31.42 19.77 8.23
CA LEU A 408 30.59 20.97 8.28
C LEU A 408 30.23 21.48 6.87
N LYS A 409 31.18 21.40 5.93
CA LYS A 409 30.95 21.91 4.57
C LYS A 409 29.92 21.07 3.82
N ALA A 410 29.92 19.76 4.06
CA ALA A 410 28.92 18.86 3.48
C ALA A 410 27.49 19.22 3.92
N LEU A 411 27.31 19.59 5.19
CA LEU A 411 26.02 19.98 5.74
C LEU A 411 25.59 21.39 5.29
N GLU A 412 26.52 22.31 5.10
CA GLU A 412 26.24 23.65 4.55
C GLU A 412 25.62 23.55 3.15
N GLY A 413 26.09 22.60 2.33
CA GLY A 413 25.61 22.33 0.97
C GLY A 413 24.17 21.81 0.85
N LEU A 414 23.48 21.52 1.95
CA LEU A 414 22.10 21.04 1.98
C LEU A 414 21.15 22.13 2.54
N PRO A 415 20.56 22.99 1.69
CA PRO A 415 19.72 24.10 2.14
C PRO A 415 18.28 23.71 2.50
N ARG A 416 17.77 22.58 1.98
CA ARG A 416 16.38 22.12 2.18
C ARG A 416 16.24 20.96 3.17
N LEU A 417 17.33 20.59 3.86
CA LEU A 417 17.35 19.43 4.75
C LEU A 417 16.48 19.67 5.99
N ARG A 418 15.42 18.86 6.11
CA ARG A 418 14.46 18.92 7.22
C ARG A 418 14.70 17.82 8.24
N HIS A 419 15.00 16.60 7.79
CA HIS A 419 15.22 15.45 8.65
C HIS A 419 16.56 14.80 8.39
N LEU A 420 17.34 14.63 9.44
CA LEU A 420 18.66 13.99 9.40
C LEU A 420 18.76 12.93 10.48
N TYR A 421 18.95 11.67 10.06
CA TYR A 421 19.04 10.54 10.99
C TYR A 421 20.46 10.00 11.03
N LEU A 422 21.05 9.98 12.23
CA LEU A 422 22.48 9.74 12.48
C LEU A 422 22.74 8.79 13.66
N ASP A 423 21.70 8.33 14.36
CA ASP A 423 21.82 7.34 15.43
C ASP A 423 22.45 6.02 14.97
N GLY A 424 23.05 5.28 15.91
CA GLY A 424 23.73 4.02 15.63
C GLY A 424 25.09 4.11 14.95
N ASN A 425 25.69 5.30 14.87
CA ASN A 425 27.04 5.53 14.36
C ASN A 425 28.08 5.69 15.50
N PRO A 426 29.34 5.29 15.30
CA PRO A 426 30.41 5.38 16.30
C PRO A 426 30.97 6.81 16.43
N TRP A 427 30.15 7.75 16.92
CA TRP A 427 30.50 9.17 16.98
C TRP A 427 31.72 9.46 17.86
N ASN A 428 32.72 10.14 17.28
CA ASN A 428 33.79 10.78 18.02
C ASN A 428 33.39 12.22 18.38
N CYS A 429 32.91 12.38 19.61
CA CYS A 429 32.31 13.59 20.14
C CYS A 429 33.34 14.65 20.54
N THR A 430 34.06 15.13 19.54
CA THR A 430 34.95 16.29 19.64
C THR A 430 34.16 17.59 19.55
N CYS A 431 34.82 18.73 19.78
CA CYS A 431 34.17 20.04 19.67
C CYS A 431 33.79 20.42 18.23
N SER A 432 34.34 19.76 17.20
CA SER A 432 33.85 19.97 15.83
C SER A 432 32.44 19.40 15.62
N LEU A 433 32.13 18.24 16.22
CA LEU A 433 30.80 17.65 16.17
C LEU A 433 29.75 18.54 16.86
N ILE A 434 30.14 19.20 17.96
CA ILE A 434 29.28 20.17 18.64
C ILE A 434 29.04 21.43 17.79
N ARG A 435 30.03 21.90 17.02
CA ARG A 435 29.81 22.96 16.03
C ARG A 435 28.83 22.52 14.94
N ALA A 436 28.92 21.28 14.47
CA ALA A 436 28.01 20.73 13.47
C ALA A 436 26.56 20.74 13.98
N ARG A 437 26.37 20.33 15.24
CA ARG A 437 25.08 20.41 15.92
C ARG A 437 24.50 21.83 15.93
N GLU A 438 25.28 22.84 16.30
CA GLU A 438 24.75 24.22 16.36
C GLU A 438 24.30 24.72 14.99
N ILE A 439 25.05 24.39 13.93
CA ILE A 439 24.68 24.72 12.55
C ILE A 439 23.37 24.00 12.16
N LEU A 440 23.23 22.72 12.47
CA LEU A 440 22.01 21.95 12.18
C LEU A 440 20.79 22.50 12.92
N LYS A 441 20.96 22.90 14.18
CA LYS A 441 19.90 23.55 14.99
C LYS A 441 19.51 24.92 14.44
N ALA A 442 20.50 25.74 14.06
CA ALA A 442 20.24 27.06 13.48
C ALA A 442 19.50 26.96 12.14
N LYS A 443 19.73 25.89 11.37
CA LYS A 443 18.96 25.56 10.16
C LYS A 443 17.54 25.06 10.43
N GLY A 444 17.19 24.72 11.68
CA GLY A 444 15.91 24.10 12.01
C GLY A 444 15.77 22.65 11.54
N THR A 445 16.87 21.95 11.27
CA THR A 445 16.85 20.54 10.89
C THR A 445 16.51 19.69 12.12
N ASP A 446 15.52 18.80 11.99
CA ASP A 446 15.25 17.75 12.98
C ASP A 446 16.30 16.65 12.86
N VAL A 447 17.17 16.57 13.87
CA VAL A 447 18.30 15.65 13.89
C VAL A 447 18.08 14.58 14.95
N LYS A 448 17.93 13.34 14.50
CA LYS A 448 18.06 12.17 15.38
C LYS A 448 19.53 11.79 15.46
N GLY A 449 20.24 12.43 16.39
CA GLY A 449 21.64 12.18 16.65
C GLY A 449 21.89 10.86 17.38
N GLY A 450 23.15 10.58 17.72
CA GLY A 450 23.56 9.34 18.37
C GLY A 450 24.24 9.54 19.72
N GLN A 451 24.74 8.42 20.25
CA GLN A 451 25.59 8.40 21.43
C GLN A 451 27.06 8.48 21.01
N CYS A 452 27.89 9.03 21.88
CA CYS A 452 29.34 9.07 21.70
C CYS A 452 29.95 7.67 21.88
N ALA A 453 30.77 7.27 20.93
CA ALA A 453 31.67 6.12 21.07
C ALA A 453 33.06 6.54 21.56
N ALA A 454 33.49 7.75 21.19
CA ALA A 454 34.76 8.34 21.61
C ALA A 454 34.57 9.85 21.91
N PRO A 455 35.49 10.46 22.69
CA PRO A 455 36.52 9.82 23.50
C PRO A 455 35.91 9.12 24.73
N ALA A 456 36.68 8.27 25.42
CA ALA A 456 36.19 7.36 26.46
C ALA A 456 35.46 8.10 27.61
N GLU A 457 35.84 9.33 27.93
CA GLU A 457 35.26 10.13 29.02
C GLU A 457 33.81 10.58 28.73
N ARG A 458 33.40 10.47 27.47
CA ARG A 458 32.09 10.89 26.95
C ARG A 458 31.29 9.72 26.40
N GLN A 459 31.79 8.50 26.49
CA GLN A 459 31.14 7.33 25.90
C GLN A 459 29.71 7.14 26.45
N GLY A 460 28.75 6.84 25.57
CA GLY A 460 27.33 6.65 25.90
C GLY A 460 26.50 7.93 26.05
N GLU A 461 27.14 9.10 26.17
CA GLU A 461 26.45 10.38 26.21
C GLU A 461 25.86 10.75 24.85
N SER A 462 24.68 11.37 24.82
CA SER A 462 24.12 11.91 23.58
C SER A 462 24.80 13.23 23.21
N TRP A 463 25.43 13.30 22.04
CA TRP A 463 26.06 14.55 21.58
C TRP A 463 25.06 15.64 21.19
N MET A 464 23.77 15.29 21.06
CA MET A 464 22.71 16.25 20.79
C MET A 464 22.15 16.92 22.05
N SER A 465 22.20 16.27 23.21
CA SER A 465 21.55 16.76 24.45
C SER A 465 22.46 16.87 25.67
N SER A 466 23.64 16.24 25.68
CA SER A 466 24.51 16.21 26.86
C SER A 466 25.08 17.59 27.22
N LYS A 467 24.70 18.09 28.41
CA LYS A 467 25.24 19.34 28.97
C LYS A 467 26.73 19.23 29.33
N LYS A 468 27.20 18.02 29.68
CA LYS A 468 28.61 17.74 30.02
C LYS A 468 29.52 18.01 28.83
N ILE A 469 29.13 17.54 27.65
CA ILE A 469 29.91 17.73 26.41
C ILE A 469 29.92 19.20 26.00
N MET A 470 28.77 19.89 26.09
CA MET A 470 28.65 21.30 25.70
C MET A 470 29.60 22.22 26.50
N ARG A 471 29.57 22.13 27.83
CA ARG A 471 30.39 22.99 28.71
C ARG A 471 31.89 22.85 28.47
N GLN A 472 32.35 21.66 28.14
CA GLN A 472 33.77 21.41 27.87
C GLN A 472 34.23 22.00 26.53
N CYS A 473 33.32 22.17 25.57
CA CYS A 473 33.62 22.75 24.27
C CYS A 473 33.43 24.29 24.23
N GLU A 474 32.59 24.85 25.09
CA GLU A 474 32.41 26.31 25.25
C GLU A 474 33.75 27.03 25.57
N HIS A 475 34.61 26.43 26.40
CA HIS A 475 35.93 27.00 26.70
C HIS A 475 36.89 27.05 25.48
N GLN A 476 36.76 26.12 24.53
CA GLN A 476 37.57 26.11 23.30
C GLN A 476 36.98 26.98 22.18
N LEU A 477 35.66 27.15 22.16
CA LEU A 477 34.96 27.98 21.17
C LEU A 477 35.32 29.47 21.33
N HIS A 478 35.35 29.98 22.56
CA HIS A 478 35.76 31.37 22.85
C HIS A 478 37.23 31.67 22.52
N LEU A 479 38.12 30.68 22.52
CA LEU A 479 39.51 30.85 22.10
C LEU A 479 39.64 30.98 20.57
N THR A 480 38.81 30.27 19.80
CA THR A 480 38.76 30.40 18.34
C THR A 480 38.04 31.67 17.86
N GLU A 481 37.09 32.20 18.65
CA GLU A 481 36.42 33.48 18.34
C GLU A 481 37.34 34.68 18.59
N LYS A 482 38.16 34.68 19.65
CA LYS A 482 39.17 35.73 19.87
C LYS A 482 40.17 35.90 18.71
N ASN A 483 40.46 34.83 17.96
CA ASN A 483 41.32 34.88 16.78
C ASN A 483 40.59 35.33 15.49
N LYS A 484 39.25 35.33 15.48
CA LYS A 484 38.43 35.90 14.38
C LYS A 484 37.97 37.33 14.68
N GLU A 485 37.85 37.70 15.95
CA GLU A 485 37.37 39.02 16.40
C GLU A 485 38.34 40.19 16.16
N THR A 486 39.59 39.94 15.74
CA THR A 486 40.46 41.02 15.19
C THR A 486 40.10 41.42 13.76
N LYS A 487 39.15 40.74 13.10
CA LYS A 487 38.66 41.10 11.75
C LYS A 487 37.14 40.98 11.61
N LYS A 488 36.41 41.90 12.22
CA LYS A 488 35.23 42.63 11.66
C LYS A 488 34.28 43.07 12.77
N LYS A 489 34.26 44.38 13.03
CA LYS A 489 33.13 45.08 13.67
C LYS A 489 32.03 45.27 12.62
N SER A 490 30.78 44.93 12.95
CA SER A 490 29.67 45.90 13.19
C SER A 490 28.24 45.31 12.98
N LYS A 491 27.49 45.19 14.11
CA LYS A 491 26.08 45.61 14.37
C LYS A 491 24.88 44.93 13.64
N PRO A 492 23.63 44.99 14.18
CA PRO A 492 23.11 44.11 15.24
C PRO A 492 21.72 43.46 14.94
N GLU A 493 21.42 42.40 15.71
CA GLU A 493 20.14 41.88 16.26
C GLU A 493 18.80 42.00 15.50
N GLU A 494 18.05 40.88 15.44
CA GLU A 494 16.75 40.77 16.16
C GLU A 494 16.25 39.32 16.29
N HIS A 495 15.80 38.98 17.50
CA HIS A 495 15.23 37.70 17.92
C HIS A 495 13.77 37.55 17.49
N SER A 496 13.31 36.34 17.15
CA SER A 496 12.07 35.81 17.76
C SER A 496 12.04 34.29 17.73
N SER A 497 11.67 33.75 18.89
CA SER A 497 11.61 32.34 19.24
C SER A 497 10.16 31.88 19.31
N ILE A 498 9.81 30.76 18.68
CA ILE A 498 8.59 30.01 19.02
C ILE A 498 8.92 28.51 19.03
N ARG A 499 8.79 27.91 20.22
CA ARG A 499 8.84 26.46 20.48
C ARG A 499 7.43 25.90 20.35
N ILE A 500 7.26 24.75 19.68
CA ILE A 500 6.18 23.81 19.98
C ILE A 500 6.76 22.39 19.89
N ASN A 501 6.65 21.66 21.00
CA ASN A 501 6.82 20.21 21.11
C ASN A 501 5.47 19.54 20.80
N MET A 502 5.47 18.40 20.11
CA MET A 502 4.75 17.19 20.56
C MET A 502 5.12 15.97 19.68
N ASP A 503 5.35 14.86 20.37
CA ASP A 503 5.62 13.50 19.87
C ASP A 503 4.39 12.91 19.16
N ASP A 504 4.61 12.08 18.13
CA ASP A 504 4.32 10.63 18.16
C ASP A 504 4.56 9.99 16.78
N ASP A 505 4.94 8.72 16.86
CA ASP A 505 5.45 7.84 15.81
C ASP A 505 4.41 7.41 14.74
N TYR A 506 4.96 6.88 13.64
CA TYR A 506 4.34 6.03 12.60
C TYR A 506 3.80 6.75 11.35
N TYR A 507 3.72 6.01 10.23
CA TYR A 507 3.25 6.33 8.86
C TYR A 507 4.31 6.84 7.86
N ASP A 508 4.22 6.63 6.55
CA ASP A 508 3.58 5.67 5.63
C ASP A 508 4.24 5.99 4.27
N TYR A 509 4.44 5.01 3.37
CA TYR A 509 5.36 5.13 2.22
C TYR A 509 4.80 5.85 0.98
N GLU A 510 3.81 6.73 1.09
CA GLU A 510 3.24 7.42 -0.06
C GLU A 510 2.86 8.87 0.26
N ILE A 511 3.67 9.84 -0.17
CA ILE A 511 3.18 11.15 -0.64
C ILE A 511 4.11 11.63 -1.77
N ASP A 512 3.48 11.94 -2.91
CA ASP A 512 3.99 12.44 -4.19
C ASP A 512 5.00 13.61 -4.13
#